data_AF-A0A373GU49-F1
#
_entry.id   AF-A0A373GU49-F1
#
_cell.length_a   1.000
_cell.length_b   1.000
_cell.length_c   1.000
_cell.angle_alpha   90.00
_cell.angle_beta   90.00
_cell.angle_gamma   90.00
#
_symmetry.space_group_name_H-M   'P 1'
#
loop_
_entity.id
_entity.type
_entity.pdbx_description
1 polymer ?
#
loop_
_entity_poly.entity_id
_entity_poly.type
_entity_poly.pdbx_seq_one_letter_code
_entity_poly.pdbx_strand_id
1 'polypeptide(L)'
;MTIRFGEYKKRDISFLLNFVANLFLYYTGYRWWTVNANFFRNKQHSFLKSRRFLWKKRIVTWLFEGKQDIIGNKSIHQVYAFIKSKRKKRKNRKKKSEKKEKQSECGGMTGQKEKRGATMRIQEVIKKTGLSRRTVYYYIDQKMISPVVDEHNGYHDFSEADIQKLFIIRKLREAGLSLADIRAILHKPRTTPFYLHKQLNALQSQMLTIQQTISEMDRLSGQLPVCQSLEQLAGMLADTDFCPEDPTRNQMESRDARLLAQYLWMAYLDTPVTEYQQFLWQKITQHTIEHAGTDLKMMSRYLQYISPEQIDATNINQYLRNQKIISLTEEDYPGFMEELKVSLLAFAVDPVQQEKWRLLYQPVIHPTALFCVSVSGWMREFHPAYRRYYENTHTCCRMLKDFMDSDEGAALNATLREAFQGNCDVRTGYYGELEVAATFHKSIYALLPPEKIRKFLEENSDEK
;
A
#
# COMPACT_ATOMS: atom_id res chain seq x y z
N MET A 1 -61.16 17.76 -0.94
CA MET A 1 -60.77 17.78 -2.38
C MET A 1 -60.29 16.39 -2.76
N THR A 2 -61.19 15.58 -3.29
CA THR A 2 -60.92 14.24 -3.83
C THR A 2 -60.45 14.43 -5.27
N ILE A 3 -59.18 14.15 -5.58
CA ILE A 3 -58.69 14.07 -6.97
C ILE A 3 -58.05 12.70 -7.18
N ARG A 4 -58.59 12.04 -8.21
CA ARG A 4 -58.38 10.65 -8.64
C ARG A 4 -56.97 10.45 -9.21
N PHE A 5 -56.43 9.25 -8.98
CA PHE A 5 -55.33 8.68 -9.75
C PHE A 5 -55.76 8.49 -11.21
N GLY A 6 -55.11 9.19 -12.12
CA GLY A 6 -55.29 9.04 -13.56
C GLY A 6 -54.05 9.48 -14.31
N GLU A 7 -53.44 8.52 -15.01
CA GLU A 7 -52.66 8.70 -16.24
C GLU A 7 -51.39 9.59 -16.21
N TYR A 8 -50.23 8.95 -15.98
CA TYR A 8 -49.00 9.32 -16.69
C TYR A 8 -48.38 8.07 -17.32
N LYS A 9 -48.70 7.86 -18.61
CA LYS A 9 -48.08 6.89 -19.52
C LYS A 9 -46.93 7.58 -20.30
N LYS A 10 -45.86 6.82 -20.54
CA LYS A 10 -44.81 6.98 -21.58
C LYS A 10 -43.79 8.13 -21.51
N ARG A 11 -43.99 9.27 -20.81
CA ARG A 11 -43.00 10.37 -20.83
C ARG A 11 -41.71 10.14 -20.02
N ASP A 12 -41.73 9.31 -18.97
CA ASP A 12 -40.55 9.10 -18.11
C ASP A 12 -39.43 8.27 -18.75
N ILE A 13 -39.73 7.51 -19.82
CA ILE A 13 -38.71 6.65 -20.47
C ILE A 13 -37.86 7.45 -21.46
N SER A 14 -38.45 8.42 -22.18
CA SER A 14 -37.68 9.32 -23.05
C SER A 14 -36.74 10.24 -22.26
N PHE A 15 -37.13 10.64 -21.04
CA PHE A 15 -36.31 11.54 -20.22
C PHE A 15 -35.06 10.84 -19.67
N LEU A 16 -35.17 9.55 -19.30
CA LEU A 16 -34.02 8.72 -18.92
C LEU A 16 -33.12 8.35 -20.10
N LEU A 17 -33.67 8.25 -21.31
CA LEU A 17 -32.91 7.92 -22.52
C LEU A 17 -32.07 9.10 -23.04
N ASN A 18 -32.56 10.34 -22.92
CA ASN A 18 -31.76 11.53 -23.28
C ASN A 18 -30.58 11.77 -22.33
N PHE A 19 -30.64 11.26 -21.10
CA PHE A 19 -29.59 11.44 -20.10
C PHE A 19 -28.37 10.53 -20.35
N VAL A 20 -28.55 9.41 -21.06
CA VAL A 20 -27.46 8.45 -21.35
C VAL A 20 -26.71 8.83 -22.63
N ALA A 21 -27.28 9.68 -23.49
CA ALA A 21 -26.72 9.98 -24.82
C ALA A 21 -25.96 11.32 -24.91
N ASN A 22 -25.90 12.14 -23.86
CA ASN A 22 -25.32 13.49 -23.93
C ASN A 22 -24.16 13.68 -22.92
N LEU A 23 -22.93 13.77 -23.43
CA LEU A 23 -21.69 13.87 -22.62
C LEU A 23 -21.60 15.16 -21.78
N PHE A 24 -22.45 16.16 -22.04
CA PHE A 24 -22.38 17.50 -21.43
C PHE A 24 -23.07 17.63 -20.05
N LEU A 25 -23.89 16.64 -19.63
CA LEU A 25 -24.61 16.69 -18.34
C LEU A 25 -23.85 16.03 -17.17
N TYR A 26 -22.61 15.55 -17.39
CA TYR A 26 -21.81 14.89 -16.36
C TYR A 26 -21.42 15.83 -15.20
N TYR A 27 -21.28 17.14 -15.47
CA TYR A 27 -20.86 18.12 -14.46
C TYR A 27 -21.99 18.68 -13.57
N THR A 28 -23.27 18.55 -13.97
CA THR A 28 -24.41 19.07 -13.19
C THR A 28 -25.14 17.99 -12.37
N GLY A 29 -24.82 16.70 -12.59
CA GLY A 29 -25.44 15.57 -11.88
C GLY A 29 -25.14 15.50 -10.36
N TYR A 30 -24.02 16.06 -9.91
CA TYR A 30 -23.61 16.01 -8.49
C TYR A 30 -24.51 16.88 -7.58
N ARG A 31 -25.05 18.00 -8.09
CA ARG A 31 -25.98 18.87 -7.35
C ARG A 31 -27.41 18.33 -7.30
N TRP A 32 -27.82 17.47 -8.23
CA TRP A 32 -29.17 16.88 -8.20
C TRP A 32 -29.26 15.69 -7.23
N TRP A 33 -28.19 14.91 -7.08
CA TRP A 33 -28.20 13.76 -6.16
C TRP A 33 -28.25 14.19 -4.69
N THR A 34 -27.60 15.28 -4.31
CA THR A 34 -27.67 15.86 -2.95
C THR A 34 -29.08 16.38 -2.60
N VAL A 35 -29.82 16.92 -3.57
CA VAL A 35 -31.20 17.40 -3.35
C VAL A 35 -32.20 16.22 -3.29
N ASN A 36 -32.03 15.18 -4.11
CA ASN A 36 -32.98 14.05 -4.14
C ASN A 36 -32.68 12.89 -3.19
N ALA A 37 -31.45 12.71 -2.71
CA ALA A 37 -31.15 11.72 -1.67
C ALA A 37 -31.95 12.01 -0.39
N ASN A 38 -32.17 13.28 -0.07
CA ASN A 38 -33.05 13.71 1.04
C ASN A 38 -34.54 13.44 0.75
N PHE A 39 -34.99 13.55 -0.50
CA PHE A 39 -36.36 13.18 -0.89
C PHE A 39 -36.61 11.66 -0.77
N PHE A 40 -35.60 10.82 -1.06
CA PHE A 40 -35.69 9.37 -0.92
C PHE A 40 -35.53 8.86 0.52
N ARG A 41 -34.83 9.60 1.38
CA ARG A 41 -34.67 9.26 2.81
C ARG A 41 -35.99 9.38 3.58
N ASN A 42 -36.89 10.29 3.19
CA ASN A 42 -38.15 10.56 3.90
C ASN A 42 -39.37 9.71 3.49
N LYS A 43 -39.25 8.76 2.54
CA LYS A 43 -40.36 7.86 2.13
C LYS A 43 -40.04 6.36 2.27
N GLN A 44 -39.22 5.99 3.26
CA GLN A 44 -38.79 4.60 3.47
C GLN A 44 -39.91 3.60 3.81
N HIS A 45 -41.13 4.03 4.17
CA HIS A 45 -42.13 3.09 4.69
C HIS A 45 -43.21 2.55 3.72
N SER A 46 -43.26 2.96 2.44
CA SER A 46 -44.39 2.53 1.56
C SER A 46 -44.01 1.77 0.27
N PHE A 47 -42.77 1.86 -0.24
CA PHE A 47 -42.46 1.34 -1.60
C PHE A 47 -41.56 0.10 -1.67
N LEU A 48 -41.25 -0.54 -0.53
CA LEU A 48 -40.26 -1.64 -0.48
C LEU A 48 -40.77 -3.04 -0.90
N LYS A 49 -42.03 -3.20 -1.31
CA LYS A 49 -42.60 -4.53 -1.62
C LYS A 49 -42.99 -4.79 -3.08
N SER A 50 -42.66 -3.90 -4.04
CA SER A 50 -42.91 -4.22 -5.46
C SER A 50 -41.72 -4.96 -6.10
N ARG A 51 -41.96 -6.16 -6.64
CA ARG A 51 -40.97 -6.95 -7.41
C ARG A 51 -40.30 -6.16 -8.53
N ARG A 52 -40.96 -5.11 -9.04
CA ARG A 52 -40.47 -4.23 -10.10
C ARG A 52 -39.31 -3.33 -9.64
N PHE A 53 -39.26 -2.93 -8.37
CA PHE A 53 -38.21 -2.07 -7.82
C PHE A 53 -36.91 -2.84 -7.53
N LEU A 54 -37.01 -4.04 -6.94
CA LEU A 54 -35.88 -4.95 -6.75
C LEU A 54 -35.23 -5.36 -8.09
N TRP A 55 -36.04 -5.45 -9.14
CA TRP A 55 -35.55 -5.76 -10.48
C TRP A 55 -34.81 -4.58 -11.13
N LYS A 56 -35.33 -3.35 -10.95
CA LYS A 56 -34.65 -2.11 -11.39
C LYS A 56 -33.31 -1.89 -10.66
N LYS A 57 -33.27 -2.13 -9.34
CA LYS A 57 -32.02 -2.05 -8.55
C LYS A 57 -30.96 -3.00 -9.10
N ARG A 58 -31.30 -4.26 -9.36
CA ARG A 58 -30.37 -5.27 -9.89
C ARG A 58 -29.85 -4.97 -11.29
N ILE A 59 -30.64 -4.34 -12.17
CA ILE A 59 -30.19 -3.96 -13.51
C ILE A 59 -29.20 -2.80 -13.45
N VAL A 60 -29.45 -1.82 -12.59
CA VAL A 60 -28.54 -0.69 -12.37
C VAL A 60 -27.23 -1.18 -11.73
N THR A 61 -27.29 -2.06 -10.72
CA THR A 61 -26.07 -2.66 -10.15
C THR A 61 -25.28 -3.47 -11.18
N TRP A 62 -25.98 -4.22 -12.05
CA TRP A 62 -25.34 -5.00 -13.12
C TRP A 62 -24.73 -4.15 -14.24
N LEU A 63 -25.28 -2.95 -14.52
CA LEU A 63 -24.73 -1.98 -15.47
C LEU A 63 -23.46 -1.30 -14.95
N PHE A 64 -23.33 -1.12 -13.63
CA PHE A 64 -22.18 -0.45 -12.99
C PHE A 64 -21.04 -1.41 -12.59
N GLU A 65 -21.26 -2.74 -12.57
CA GLU A 65 -20.22 -3.77 -12.38
C GLU A 65 -19.30 -3.99 -13.62
N GLY A 66 -19.05 -2.95 -14.42
CA GLY A 66 -18.01 -2.96 -15.46
C GLY A 66 -18.29 -3.81 -16.70
N LYS A 67 -19.56 -3.96 -17.13
CA LYS A 67 -19.94 -4.71 -18.35
C LYS A 67 -20.62 -3.85 -19.43
N GLN A 68 -20.29 -2.55 -19.46
CA GLN A 68 -20.89 -1.60 -20.42
C GLN A 68 -20.57 -1.95 -21.89
N ASP A 69 -19.43 -2.57 -22.18
CA ASP A 69 -19.01 -2.94 -23.56
C ASP A 69 -19.90 -3.98 -24.25
N ILE A 70 -20.78 -4.67 -23.52
CA ILE A 70 -21.67 -5.71 -24.09
C ILE A 70 -22.93 -5.09 -24.74
N ILE A 71 -23.21 -3.81 -24.47
CA ILE A 71 -24.46 -3.13 -24.88
C ILE A 71 -24.20 -2.18 -26.05
N GLY A 72 -23.44 -2.62 -27.05
CA GLY A 72 -23.54 -2.04 -28.38
C GLY A 72 -24.87 -2.44 -29.03
N ASN A 73 -25.85 -1.53 -29.04
CA ASN A 73 -27.10 -1.58 -29.84
C ASN A 73 -28.06 -2.77 -29.68
N LYS A 74 -28.09 -3.47 -28.54
CA LYS A 74 -29.05 -4.59 -28.34
C LYS A 74 -30.33 -4.17 -27.61
N SER A 75 -31.49 -4.59 -28.14
CA SER A 75 -32.79 -4.31 -27.51
C SER A 75 -32.98 -5.13 -26.22
N ILE A 76 -33.83 -4.64 -25.31
CA ILE A 76 -34.13 -5.29 -24.01
C ILE A 76 -34.55 -6.77 -24.17
N HIS A 77 -35.24 -7.11 -25.26
CA HIS A 77 -35.63 -8.49 -25.57
C HIS A 77 -34.42 -9.40 -25.89
N GLN A 78 -33.39 -8.87 -26.53
CA GLN A 78 -32.16 -9.60 -26.85
C GLN A 78 -31.31 -9.85 -25.60
N VAL A 79 -31.26 -8.87 -24.69
CA VAL A 79 -30.61 -9.03 -23.37
C VAL A 79 -31.33 -10.10 -22.53
N TYR A 80 -32.67 -10.13 -22.58
CA TYR A 80 -33.47 -11.14 -21.89
C TYR A 80 -33.20 -12.56 -22.44
N ALA A 81 -33.17 -12.71 -23.77
CA ALA A 81 -32.85 -13.99 -24.41
C ALA A 81 -31.44 -14.49 -24.05
N PHE A 82 -30.46 -13.58 -23.98
CA PHE A 82 -29.09 -13.91 -23.61
C PHE A 82 -28.96 -14.40 -22.15
N ILE A 83 -29.59 -13.71 -21.20
CA ILE A 83 -29.58 -14.11 -19.79
C ILE A 83 -30.28 -15.46 -19.60
N LYS A 84 -31.40 -15.69 -20.31
CA LYS A 84 -32.13 -16.96 -20.27
C LYS A 84 -31.29 -18.12 -20.84
N SER A 85 -30.53 -17.87 -21.92
CA SER A 85 -29.63 -18.88 -22.52
C SER A 85 -28.46 -19.24 -21.59
N LYS A 86 -27.87 -18.25 -20.90
CA LYS A 86 -26.80 -18.46 -19.91
C LYS A 86 -27.28 -19.29 -18.71
N ARG A 87 -28.51 -19.06 -18.22
CA ARG A 87 -29.14 -19.89 -17.18
C ARG A 87 -29.37 -21.34 -17.63
N LYS A 88 -29.83 -21.56 -18.87
CA LYS A 88 -30.02 -22.90 -19.44
C LYS A 88 -28.70 -23.66 -19.57
N LYS A 89 -27.62 -23.00 -20.04
CA LYS A 89 -26.25 -23.57 -20.08
C LYS A 89 -25.74 -23.95 -18.70
N ARG A 90 -26.00 -23.14 -17.67
CA ARG A 90 -25.57 -23.42 -16.28
C ARG A 90 -26.31 -24.63 -15.68
N LYS A 91 -27.62 -24.76 -15.92
CA LYS A 91 -28.41 -25.95 -15.52
C LYS A 91 -27.93 -27.23 -16.23
N ASN A 92 -27.62 -27.16 -17.53
CA ASN A 92 -27.12 -28.32 -18.26
C ASN A 92 -25.71 -28.75 -17.82
N ARG A 93 -24.83 -27.81 -17.46
CA ARG A 93 -23.52 -28.14 -16.86
C ARG A 93 -23.67 -28.83 -15.50
N LYS A 94 -24.61 -28.39 -14.67
CA LYS A 94 -24.88 -29.00 -13.35
C LYS A 94 -25.45 -30.43 -13.48
N LYS A 95 -26.37 -30.66 -14.42
CA LYS A 95 -26.83 -32.03 -14.74
C LYS A 95 -25.71 -32.94 -15.30
N LYS A 96 -24.75 -32.37 -16.04
CA LYS A 96 -23.62 -33.13 -16.59
C LYS A 96 -22.56 -33.47 -15.53
N SER A 97 -22.40 -32.63 -14.50
CA SER A 97 -21.55 -32.95 -13.34
C SER A 97 -22.19 -34.00 -12.44
N GLU A 98 -23.48 -33.88 -12.14
CA GLU A 98 -24.23 -34.87 -11.33
C GLU A 98 -24.28 -36.25 -12.00
N LYS A 99 -24.31 -36.31 -13.34
CA LYS A 99 -24.27 -37.58 -14.09
C LYS A 99 -22.86 -38.21 -14.14
N LYS A 100 -21.80 -37.40 -14.01
CA LYS A 100 -20.40 -37.88 -13.89
C LYS A 100 -20.10 -38.42 -12.48
N GLU A 101 -20.66 -37.79 -11.45
CA GLU A 101 -20.57 -38.28 -10.06
C GLU A 101 -21.22 -39.66 -9.92
N LYS A 102 -22.43 -39.84 -10.44
CA LYS A 102 -23.15 -41.12 -10.40
C LYS A 102 -22.52 -42.25 -11.24
N GLN A 103 -21.69 -41.93 -12.22
CA GLN A 103 -20.91 -42.93 -12.97
C GLN A 103 -19.60 -43.31 -12.27
N SER A 104 -19.10 -42.48 -11.34
CA SER A 104 -17.90 -42.79 -10.56
C SER A 104 -18.14 -43.67 -9.34
N GLU A 105 -19.40 -43.74 -8.86
CA GLU A 105 -19.77 -44.59 -7.70
C GLU A 105 -19.97 -46.09 -8.06
N CYS A 106 -20.17 -46.44 -9.34
CA CYS A 106 -20.43 -47.83 -9.77
C CYS A 106 -19.23 -48.58 -10.38
N GLY A 107 -17.98 -48.12 -10.17
CA GLY A 107 -16.80 -48.73 -10.80
C GLY A 107 -15.61 -48.83 -9.85
N GLY A 108 -15.72 -49.65 -8.80
CA GLY A 108 -14.62 -49.90 -7.86
C GLY A 108 -13.97 -51.26 -8.08
N MET A 109 -12.87 -51.31 -8.82
CA MET A 109 -11.68 -52.13 -8.53
C MET A 109 -10.59 -51.87 -9.58
N THR A 110 -9.45 -51.36 -9.11
CA THR A 110 -8.04 -51.46 -9.60
C THR A 110 -7.29 -50.12 -9.63
N GLY A 111 -6.14 -50.12 -8.94
CA GLY A 111 -4.99 -49.26 -9.22
C GLY A 111 -4.97 -47.87 -8.57
N GLN A 112 -4.32 -47.75 -7.39
CA GLN A 112 -3.78 -46.48 -6.91
C GLN A 112 -2.72 -45.96 -7.88
N LYS A 113 -3.05 -44.94 -8.67
CA LYS A 113 -2.09 -43.99 -9.24
C LYS A 113 -2.23 -42.68 -8.45
N GLU A 114 -1.15 -42.27 -7.79
CA GLU A 114 -1.05 -40.95 -7.17
C GLU A 114 -1.48 -39.86 -8.15
N LYS A 115 -2.31 -38.93 -7.67
CA LYS A 115 -2.69 -37.73 -8.41
C LYS A 115 -1.45 -36.84 -8.59
N ARG A 116 -0.69 -37.06 -9.66
CA ARG A 116 0.25 -36.05 -10.17
C ARG A 116 -0.54 -34.77 -10.44
N GLY A 117 -0.20 -33.68 -9.75
CA GLY A 117 -0.73 -32.35 -10.08
C GLY A 117 -0.48 -32.06 -11.56
N ALA A 118 -1.39 -31.36 -12.23
CA ALA A 118 -1.29 -31.10 -13.66
C ALA A 118 0.04 -30.38 -13.98
N THR A 119 1.01 -31.12 -14.52
CA THR A 119 2.27 -30.56 -15.02
C THR A 119 2.08 -30.09 -16.45
N MET A 120 2.74 -28.98 -16.80
CA MET A 120 2.64 -28.37 -18.12
C MET A 120 3.98 -28.43 -18.83
N ARG A 121 3.95 -28.76 -20.11
CA ARG A 121 5.14 -28.73 -20.97
C ARG A 121 5.44 -27.31 -21.44
N ILE A 122 6.68 -27.07 -21.87
CA ILE A 122 7.17 -25.74 -22.28
C ILE A 122 6.27 -25.04 -23.33
N GLN A 123 5.63 -25.77 -24.23
CA GLN A 123 4.73 -25.18 -25.23
C GLN A 123 3.47 -24.55 -24.60
N GLU A 124 2.94 -25.18 -23.55
CA GLU A 124 1.78 -24.66 -22.81
C GLU A 124 2.17 -23.47 -21.95
N VAL A 125 3.36 -23.51 -21.34
CA VAL A 125 3.93 -22.39 -20.57
C VAL A 125 4.09 -21.16 -21.45
N ILE A 126 4.64 -21.31 -22.66
CA ILE A 126 4.77 -20.21 -23.63
C ILE A 126 3.41 -19.61 -23.96
N LYS A 127 2.39 -20.45 -24.21
CA LYS A 127 1.02 -19.99 -24.52
C LYS A 127 0.37 -19.25 -23.34
N LYS A 128 0.56 -19.71 -22.10
CA LYS A 128 -0.03 -19.11 -20.91
C LYS A 128 0.68 -17.83 -20.46
N THR A 129 2.01 -17.82 -20.50
CA THR A 129 2.83 -16.70 -19.98
C THR A 129 3.13 -15.66 -21.05
N GLY A 130 3.04 -16.02 -22.32
CA GLY A 130 3.46 -15.21 -23.47
C GLY A 130 4.96 -14.91 -23.50
N LEU A 131 5.76 -15.64 -22.73
CA LEU A 131 7.23 -15.56 -22.75
C LEU A 131 7.79 -16.46 -23.85
N SER A 132 8.92 -16.07 -24.45
CA SER A 132 9.61 -16.94 -25.40
C SER A 132 10.24 -18.15 -24.71
N ARG A 133 10.44 -19.25 -25.45
CA ARG A 133 11.16 -20.43 -24.94
C ARG A 133 12.51 -20.05 -24.32
N ARG A 134 13.28 -19.21 -25.01
CA ARG A 134 14.60 -18.74 -24.56
C ARG A 134 14.50 -17.97 -23.24
N THR A 135 13.49 -17.12 -23.09
CA THR A 135 13.25 -16.34 -21.87
C THR A 135 12.90 -17.23 -20.67
N VAL A 136 12.11 -18.29 -20.88
CA VAL A 136 11.79 -19.26 -19.81
C VAL A 136 13.06 -19.99 -19.35
N TYR A 137 13.89 -20.49 -20.29
CA TYR A 137 15.15 -21.13 -19.93
C TYR A 137 16.14 -20.17 -19.24
N TYR A 138 16.20 -18.91 -19.66
CA TYR A 138 16.98 -17.90 -18.98
C TYR A 138 16.56 -17.74 -17.50
N TYR A 139 15.26 -17.74 -17.20
CA TYR A 139 14.79 -17.66 -15.80
C TYR A 139 15.04 -18.94 -15.00
N ILE A 140 15.15 -20.11 -15.64
CA ILE A 140 15.60 -21.35 -14.99
C ILE A 140 17.08 -21.25 -14.62
N ASP A 141 17.92 -20.85 -15.58
CA ASP A 141 19.36 -20.66 -15.38
C ASP A 141 19.68 -19.63 -14.28
N GLN A 142 18.94 -18.52 -14.28
CA GLN A 142 19.02 -17.51 -13.23
C GLN A 142 18.38 -17.94 -11.89
N LYS A 143 17.93 -19.18 -11.76
CA LYS A 143 17.28 -19.76 -10.56
C LYS A 143 16.09 -18.94 -10.05
N MET A 144 15.35 -18.30 -10.96
CA MET A 144 14.12 -17.56 -10.65
C MET A 144 12.92 -18.51 -10.55
N ILE A 145 13.00 -19.64 -11.25
CA ILE A 145 12.08 -20.78 -11.16
C ILE A 145 12.88 -22.09 -11.15
N SER A 146 12.26 -23.16 -10.67
CA SER A 146 12.92 -24.48 -10.57
C SER A 146 11.93 -25.59 -10.92
N PRO A 147 11.55 -25.72 -12.21
CA PRO A 147 10.66 -26.78 -12.66
C PRO A 147 11.32 -28.14 -12.52
N VAL A 148 10.52 -29.19 -12.33
CA VAL A 148 10.99 -30.57 -12.19
C VAL A 148 11.54 -31.05 -13.54
N VAL A 149 12.65 -31.77 -13.54
CA VAL A 149 13.16 -32.45 -14.74
C VAL A 149 12.60 -33.86 -14.77
N ASP A 150 11.93 -34.23 -15.86
CA ASP A 150 11.42 -35.57 -16.10
C ASP A 150 12.61 -36.52 -16.36
N GLU A 151 12.87 -37.42 -15.41
CA GLU A 151 14.03 -38.32 -15.43
C GLU A 151 14.07 -39.26 -16.65
N HIS A 152 12.94 -39.49 -17.33
CA HIS A 152 12.86 -40.42 -18.46
C HIS A 152 13.22 -39.79 -19.81
N ASN A 153 13.10 -38.47 -19.96
CA ASN A 153 13.29 -37.79 -21.24
C ASN A 153 14.08 -36.47 -21.14
N GLY A 154 14.42 -36.02 -19.92
CA GLY A 154 15.19 -34.82 -19.67
C GLY A 154 14.43 -33.51 -19.87
N TYR A 155 13.11 -33.54 -20.15
CA TYR A 155 12.31 -32.33 -20.34
C TYR A 155 11.81 -31.74 -19.01
N HIS A 156 11.67 -30.41 -18.96
CA HIS A 156 11.11 -29.73 -17.79
C HIS A 156 9.58 -29.82 -17.75
N ASP A 157 9.09 -30.22 -16.57
CA ASP A 157 7.69 -30.20 -16.16
C ASP A 157 7.43 -29.02 -15.23
N PHE A 158 6.58 -28.11 -15.69
CA PHE A 158 6.27 -26.87 -15.00
C PHE A 158 4.99 -27.04 -14.18
N SER A 159 5.04 -26.61 -12.92
CA SER A 159 3.86 -26.53 -12.06
C SER A 159 3.05 -25.26 -12.33
N GLU A 160 1.81 -25.20 -11.84
CA GLU A 160 1.02 -23.95 -11.90
C GLU A 160 1.70 -22.82 -11.08
N ALA A 161 2.44 -23.15 -10.02
CA ALA A 161 3.21 -22.19 -9.25
C ALA A 161 4.37 -21.59 -10.06
N ASP A 162 5.05 -22.39 -10.89
CA ASP A 162 6.09 -21.89 -11.80
C ASP A 162 5.51 -20.92 -12.83
N ILE A 163 4.31 -21.22 -13.35
CA ILE A 163 3.61 -20.34 -14.28
C ILE A 163 3.21 -19.02 -13.62
N GLN A 164 2.72 -19.05 -12.38
CA GLN A 164 2.43 -17.84 -11.62
C GLN A 164 3.69 -16.99 -11.40
N LYS A 165 4.81 -17.61 -11.01
CA LYS A 165 6.10 -16.91 -10.88
C LYS A 165 6.54 -16.28 -12.20
N LEU A 166 6.49 -17.03 -13.30
CA LEU A 166 6.83 -16.53 -14.63
C LEU A 166 5.95 -15.35 -15.06
N PHE A 167 4.66 -15.39 -14.75
CA PHE A 167 3.74 -14.28 -15.01
C PHE A 167 4.13 -13.02 -14.20
N ILE A 168 4.44 -13.18 -12.91
CA ILE A 168 4.88 -12.09 -12.03
C ILE A 168 6.21 -11.50 -12.55
N ILE A 169 7.21 -12.34 -12.84
CA ILE A 169 8.51 -11.92 -13.38
C ILE A 169 8.30 -11.09 -14.65
N ARG A 170 7.46 -11.57 -15.57
CA ARG A 170 7.16 -10.85 -16.80
C ARG A 170 6.61 -9.46 -16.51
N LYS A 171 5.58 -9.35 -15.65
CA LYS A 171 4.93 -8.08 -15.35
C LYS A 171 5.87 -7.07 -14.68
N LEU A 172 6.70 -7.54 -13.76
CA LEU A 172 7.66 -6.68 -13.07
C LEU A 172 8.83 -6.27 -13.98
N ARG A 173 9.28 -7.14 -14.90
CA ARG A 173 10.25 -6.76 -15.94
C ARG A 173 9.68 -5.74 -16.92
N GLU A 174 8.42 -5.89 -17.33
CA GLU A 174 7.71 -4.90 -18.15
C GLU A 174 7.63 -3.53 -17.46
N ALA A 175 7.54 -3.51 -16.12
CA ALA A 175 7.57 -2.28 -15.32
C ALA A 175 9.00 -1.73 -15.07
N GLY A 176 10.04 -2.38 -15.62
CA GLY A 176 11.42 -1.91 -15.54
C GLY A 176 12.23 -2.38 -14.32
N LEU A 177 11.66 -3.24 -13.46
CA LEU A 177 12.38 -3.72 -12.27
C LEU A 177 13.58 -4.61 -12.65
N SER A 178 14.66 -4.52 -11.87
CA SER A 178 15.83 -5.38 -12.05
C SER A 178 15.55 -6.83 -11.65
N LEU A 179 16.33 -7.79 -12.15
CA LEU A 179 16.17 -9.19 -11.75
C LEU A 179 16.47 -9.41 -10.26
N ALA A 180 17.36 -8.60 -9.67
CA ALA A 180 17.65 -8.64 -8.25
C ALA A 180 16.42 -8.25 -7.42
N ASP A 181 15.76 -7.13 -7.76
CA ASP A 181 14.54 -6.68 -7.10
C ASP A 181 13.41 -7.71 -7.24
N ILE A 182 13.24 -8.28 -8.43
CA ILE A 182 12.22 -9.31 -8.68
C ILE A 182 12.48 -10.56 -7.84
N ARG A 183 13.75 -10.96 -7.67
CA ARG A 183 14.11 -12.11 -6.82
C ARG A 183 13.72 -11.86 -5.37
N ALA A 184 13.98 -10.66 -4.86
CA ALA A 184 13.57 -10.27 -3.51
C ALA A 184 12.04 -10.32 -3.34
N ILE A 185 11.29 -9.83 -4.33
CA ILE A 185 9.82 -9.89 -4.35
C ILE A 185 9.32 -11.35 -4.35
N LEU A 186 9.89 -12.22 -5.18
CA LEU A 186 9.47 -13.63 -5.24
C LEU A 186 9.75 -14.38 -3.92
N HIS A 187 10.80 -14.00 -3.19
CA HIS A 187 11.11 -14.57 -1.88
C HIS A 187 10.22 -14.00 -0.77
N LYS A 188 9.93 -12.70 -0.80
CA LYS A 188 9.08 -12.01 0.19
C LYS A 188 8.00 -11.18 -0.53
N PRO A 189 6.87 -11.76 -0.97
CA PRO A 189 5.87 -11.01 -1.74
C PRO A 189 5.30 -9.76 -1.05
N ARG A 190 5.34 -9.69 0.28
CA ARG A 190 4.94 -8.51 1.06
C ARG A 190 5.81 -7.27 0.79
N THR A 191 7.03 -7.41 0.27
CA THR A 191 7.91 -6.29 -0.09
C THR A 191 7.59 -5.68 -1.46
N THR A 192 6.65 -6.24 -2.22
CA THR A 192 6.29 -5.76 -3.57
C THR A 192 6.04 -4.25 -3.63
N PRO A 193 5.24 -3.62 -2.73
CA PRO A 193 4.97 -2.18 -2.79
C PRO A 193 6.24 -1.33 -2.73
N PHE A 194 7.23 -1.77 -1.96
CA PHE A 194 8.50 -1.06 -1.78
C PHE A 194 9.33 -1.02 -3.07
N TYR A 195 9.54 -2.17 -3.70
CA TYR A 195 10.31 -2.24 -4.95
C TYR A 195 9.60 -1.54 -6.12
N LEU A 196 8.26 -1.57 -6.14
CA LEU A 196 7.50 -0.76 -7.07
C LEU A 196 7.71 0.73 -6.82
N HIS A 197 7.79 1.16 -5.56
CA HIS A 197 8.10 2.56 -5.20
C HIS A 197 9.53 2.96 -5.58
N LYS A 198 10.52 2.09 -5.35
CA LYS A 198 11.91 2.28 -5.81
C LYS A 198 11.97 2.52 -7.32
N GLN A 199 11.29 1.68 -8.10
CA GLN A 199 11.24 1.83 -9.56
C GLN A 199 10.47 3.09 -9.98
N LEU A 200 9.36 3.40 -9.32
CA LEU A 200 8.59 4.61 -9.57
C LEU A 200 9.45 5.87 -9.35
N ASN A 201 10.24 5.91 -8.28
CA ASN A 201 11.19 6.99 -8.03
C ASN A 201 12.22 7.13 -9.15
N ALA A 202 12.83 6.02 -9.57
CA ALA A 202 13.81 6.04 -10.66
C ALA A 202 13.21 6.59 -11.97
N LEU A 203 12.00 6.15 -12.32
CA LEU A 203 11.28 6.62 -13.51
C LEU A 203 10.89 8.09 -13.41
N GLN A 204 10.54 8.57 -12.22
CA GLN A 204 10.18 9.98 -12.01
C GLN A 204 11.39 10.90 -12.04
N SER A 205 12.52 10.49 -11.46
CA SER A 205 13.80 11.21 -11.62
C SER A 205 14.18 11.29 -13.10
N GLN A 206 14.04 10.19 -13.84
CA GLN A 206 14.25 10.20 -15.28
C GLN A 206 13.28 11.14 -16.00
N MET A 207 11.99 11.13 -15.64
CA MET A 207 11.00 12.02 -16.23
C MET A 207 11.34 13.50 -16.00
N LEU A 208 11.79 13.88 -14.81
CA LEU A 208 12.22 15.24 -14.51
C LEU A 208 13.44 15.66 -15.34
N THR A 209 14.47 14.81 -15.39
CA THR A 209 15.64 15.05 -16.25
C THR A 209 15.22 15.21 -17.71
N ILE A 210 14.31 14.35 -18.19
CA ILE A 210 13.77 14.43 -19.56
C ILE A 210 13.00 15.74 -19.76
N GLN A 211 12.17 16.16 -18.80
CA GLN A 211 11.41 17.41 -18.90
C GLN A 211 12.32 18.63 -18.93
N GLN A 212 13.36 18.70 -18.08
CA GLN A 212 14.36 19.76 -18.11
C GLN A 212 15.11 19.78 -19.44
N THR A 213 15.52 18.59 -19.93
CA THR A 213 16.15 18.47 -21.25
C THR A 213 15.23 19.02 -22.35
N ILE A 214 13.94 18.70 -22.31
CA ILE A 214 12.94 19.22 -23.26
C ILE A 214 12.84 20.74 -23.16
N SER A 215 12.75 21.30 -21.95
CA SER A 215 12.67 22.75 -21.74
C SER A 215 13.90 23.50 -22.26
N GLU A 216 15.11 22.97 -22.01
CA GLU A 216 16.34 23.57 -22.55
C GLU A 216 16.43 23.43 -24.07
N MET A 217 16.02 22.28 -24.63
CA MET A 217 15.92 22.11 -26.07
C MET A 217 14.92 23.08 -26.71
N ASP A 218 13.77 23.30 -26.07
CA ASP A 218 12.74 24.23 -26.56
C ASP A 218 13.25 25.68 -26.50
N ARG A 219 13.87 26.08 -25.37
CA ARG A 219 14.52 27.38 -25.20
C ARG A 219 15.59 27.62 -26.27
N LEU A 220 16.49 26.64 -26.46
CA LEU A 220 17.52 26.70 -27.49
C LEU A 220 16.87 26.86 -28.87
N SER A 221 15.90 26.02 -29.22
CA SER A 221 15.24 26.08 -30.52
C SER A 221 14.52 27.41 -30.78
N GLY A 222 13.97 28.05 -29.74
CA GLY A 222 13.30 29.36 -29.85
C GLY A 222 14.25 30.57 -29.85
N GLN A 223 15.45 30.43 -29.29
CA GLN A 223 16.43 31.51 -29.16
C GLN A 223 17.58 31.44 -30.18
N LEU A 224 17.72 30.31 -30.89
CA LEU A 224 18.77 30.10 -31.90
C LEU A 224 18.48 30.91 -33.19
N PRO A 225 19.27 31.95 -33.52
CA PRO A 225 19.26 32.52 -34.85
C PRO A 225 19.92 31.57 -35.86
N VAL A 226 19.91 31.92 -37.15
CA VAL A 226 20.70 31.23 -38.17
C VAL A 226 22.19 31.36 -37.79
N CYS A 227 22.75 30.31 -37.20
CA CYS A 227 24.17 30.26 -36.84
C CYS A 227 25.02 30.23 -38.10
N GLN A 228 25.95 31.17 -38.24
CA GLN A 228 26.77 31.31 -39.46
C GLN A 228 28.17 30.68 -39.30
N SER A 229 28.57 30.35 -38.08
CA SER A 229 29.85 29.70 -37.78
C SER A 229 29.76 28.76 -36.56
N LEU A 230 30.71 27.84 -36.44
CA LEU A 230 30.80 26.88 -35.35
C LEU A 230 31.14 27.54 -34.00
N GLU A 231 31.93 28.62 -34.01
CA GLU A 231 32.29 29.39 -32.82
C GLU A 231 31.09 30.15 -32.23
N GLN A 232 30.22 30.68 -33.10
CA GLN A 232 28.99 31.33 -32.67
C GLN A 232 28.04 30.34 -31.98
N LEU A 233 27.92 29.12 -32.53
CA LEU A 233 27.13 28.06 -31.93
C LEU A 233 27.72 27.59 -30.59
N ALA A 234 29.05 27.43 -30.51
CA ALA A 234 29.73 27.01 -29.28
C ALA A 234 29.58 28.04 -28.15
N GLY A 235 29.68 29.33 -28.45
CA GLY A 235 29.47 30.41 -27.48
C GLY A 235 28.05 30.44 -26.92
N MET A 236 27.03 30.16 -27.75
CA MET A 236 25.63 30.11 -27.30
C MET A 236 25.29 28.87 -26.47
N LEU A 237 25.95 27.74 -26.76
CA LEU A 237 25.79 26.51 -25.98
C LEU A 237 26.55 26.52 -24.66
N ALA A 238 27.54 27.41 -24.50
CA ALA A 238 28.36 27.51 -23.29
C ALA A 238 27.53 27.85 -22.03
N ASP A 239 26.43 28.58 -22.19
CA ASP A 239 25.52 28.97 -21.10
C ASP A 239 24.34 27.98 -20.90
N THR A 240 24.32 26.86 -21.62
CA THR A 240 23.24 25.86 -21.49
C THR A 240 23.63 24.79 -20.49
N ASP A 241 22.85 24.65 -19.43
CA ASP A 241 23.00 23.53 -18.50
C ASP A 241 21.94 22.46 -18.77
N PHE A 242 22.39 21.32 -19.32
CA PHE A 242 21.54 20.14 -19.46
C PHE A 242 21.51 19.30 -18.17
N CYS A 243 22.25 19.70 -17.13
CA CYS A 243 22.16 19.08 -15.82
C CYS A 243 20.92 19.60 -15.07
N PRO A 244 20.28 18.75 -14.28
CA PRO A 244 19.22 19.21 -13.39
C PRO A 244 19.81 20.23 -12.41
N GLU A 245 19.41 21.50 -12.50
CA GLU A 245 19.43 22.34 -11.30
C GLU A 245 18.57 21.66 -10.23
N ASP A 246 19.07 21.67 -9.00
CA ASP A 246 18.57 20.91 -7.85
C ASP A 246 17.02 20.93 -7.79
N PRO A 247 16.33 19.78 -7.99
CA PRO A 247 14.87 19.74 -8.10
C PRO A 247 14.22 19.82 -6.71
N THR A 248 14.50 20.87 -5.96
CA THR A 248 14.05 21.03 -4.58
C THR A 248 13.03 22.15 -4.45
N ARG A 249 11.74 21.78 -4.47
CA ARG A 249 10.80 22.22 -3.42
C ARG A 249 9.46 21.51 -3.47
N ASN A 250 8.82 21.39 -4.64
CA ASN A 250 7.38 21.05 -4.68
C ASN A 250 7.04 19.58 -5.01
N GLN A 251 7.98 18.76 -5.50
CA GLN A 251 7.75 17.32 -5.76
C GLN A 251 8.32 16.39 -4.68
N MET A 252 9.22 16.90 -3.83
CA MET A 252 9.86 16.13 -2.76
C MET A 252 8.87 15.86 -1.60
N GLU A 253 7.97 16.80 -1.29
CA GLU A 253 6.99 16.71 -0.19
C GLU A 253 5.97 15.54 -0.35
N SER A 254 5.46 15.30 -1.57
CA SER A 254 4.52 14.19 -1.84
C SER A 254 5.19 12.80 -1.84
N ARG A 255 6.50 12.76 -2.11
CA ARG A 255 7.32 11.53 -2.16
C ARG A 255 7.75 11.12 -0.76
N ASP A 256 8.22 12.07 0.02
CA ASP A 256 8.60 11.93 1.43
C ASP A 256 7.41 11.47 2.26
N ALA A 257 6.25 12.09 2.04
CA ALA A 257 5.02 11.70 2.71
C ALA A 257 4.58 10.25 2.44
N ARG A 258 4.82 9.71 1.24
CA ARG A 258 4.49 8.31 0.91
C ARG A 258 5.46 7.34 1.55
N LEU A 259 6.76 7.64 1.56
CA LEU A 259 7.77 6.85 2.26
C LEU A 259 7.48 6.84 3.78
N LEU A 260 7.19 8.01 4.35
CA LEU A 260 6.80 8.18 5.74
C LEU A 260 5.53 7.42 6.07
N ALA A 261 4.46 7.56 5.28
CA ALA A 261 3.21 6.85 5.50
C ALA A 261 3.37 5.33 5.40
N GLN A 262 4.21 4.85 4.48
CA GLN A 262 4.55 3.42 4.41
C GLN A 262 5.31 2.99 5.66
N TYR A 263 6.38 3.67 6.02
CA TYR A 263 7.17 3.32 7.20
C TYR A 263 6.32 3.30 8.47
N LEU A 264 5.54 4.35 8.72
CA LEU A 264 4.74 4.51 9.93
C LEU A 264 3.59 3.49 10.01
N TRP A 265 2.97 3.16 8.87
CA TRP A 265 1.68 2.44 8.87
C TRP A 265 1.70 1.06 8.23
N MET A 266 2.80 0.61 7.61
CA MET A 266 2.87 -0.65 6.84
C MET A 266 2.31 -1.87 7.59
N ALA A 267 2.50 -1.96 8.90
CA ALA A 267 2.01 -3.07 9.72
C ALA A 267 0.46 -3.20 9.73
N TYR A 268 -0.26 -2.22 9.20
CA TYR A 268 -1.72 -2.11 9.22
C TYR A 268 -2.33 -1.94 7.81
N LEU A 269 -1.51 -2.06 6.76
CA LEU A 269 -1.92 -1.88 5.35
C LEU A 269 -2.15 -3.20 4.60
N ASP A 270 -2.12 -4.33 5.30
CA ASP A 270 -2.22 -5.67 4.71
C ASP A 270 -3.67 -6.17 4.52
N THR A 271 -4.66 -5.35 4.87
CA THR A 271 -6.09 -5.70 4.82
C THR A 271 -6.85 -4.94 3.73
N PRO A 272 -7.82 -5.58 3.03
CA PRO A 272 -8.67 -4.89 2.07
C PRO A 272 -9.53 -3.84 2.79
N VAL A 273 -9.41 -2.59 2.36
CA VAL A 273 -10.09 -1.44 2.98
C VAL A 273 -11.51 -1.24 2.44
N THR A 274 -12.43 -0.85 3.31
CA THR A 274 -13.76 -0.35 2.95
C THR A 274 -13.68 1.09 2.40
N GLU A 275 -14.74 1.58 1.76
CA GLU A 275 -14.81 2.97 1.28
C GLU A 275 -14.55 4.01 2.39
N TYR A 276 -15.05 3.73 3.60
CA TYR A 276 -14.82 4.59 4.76
C TYR A 276 -13.37 4.56 5.24
N GLN A 277 -12.74 3.37 5.29
CA GLN A 277 -11.32 3.25 5.60
C GLN A 277 -10.44 3.91 4.52
N GLN A 278 -10.83 3.85 3.26
CA GLN A 278 -10.13 4.53 2.18
C GLN A 278 -10.20 6.07 2.35
N PHE A 279 -11.34 6.61 2.79
CA PHE A 279 -11.47 8.02 3.16
C PHE A 279 -10.57 8.41 4.35
N LEU A 280 -10.52 7.58 5.40
CA LEU A 280 -9.62 7.80 6.53
C LEU A 280 -8.15 7.76 6.09
N TRP A 281 -7.78 6.81 5.23
CA TRP A 281 -6.45 6.71 4.67
C TRP A 281 -6.06 7.95 3.85
N GLN A 282 -6.99 8.51 3.07
CA GLN A 282 -6.77 9.78 2.36
C GLN A 282 -6.48 10.93 3.33
N LYS A 283 -7.22 11.03 4.45
CA LYS A 283 -6.95 12.04 5.49
C LYS A 283 -5.58 11.87 6.12
N ILE A 284 -5.23 10.64 6.53
CA ILE A 284 -3.92 10.33 7.12
C ILE A 284 -2.80 10.67 6.14
N THR A 285 -2.96 10.29 4.87
CA THR A 285 -1.97 10.57 3.82
C THR A 285 -1.83 12.07 3.58
N GLN A 286 -2.93 12.80 3.48
CA GLN A 286 -2.92 14.25 3.29
C GLN A 286 -2.25 14.97 4.46
N HIS A 287 -2.57 14.58 5.70
CA HIS A 287 -1.92 15.12 6.89
C HIS A 287 -0.41 14.77 6.93
N THR A 288 -0.03 13.58 6.46
CA THR A 288 1.40 13.22 6.32
C THR A 288 2.10 14.12 5.31
N ILE A 289 1.45 14.48 4.20
CA ILE A 289 1.99 15.41 3.19
C ILE A 289 2.23 16.79 3.78
N GLU A 290 1.25 17.32 4.52
CA GLU A 290 1.32 18.65 5.13
C GLU A 290 2.47 18.77 6.14
N HIS A 291 2.82 17.67 6.82
CA HIS A 291 3.89 17.62 7.81
C HIS A 291 5.24 17.10 7.26
N ALA A 292 5.29 16.64 6.00
CA ALA A 292 6.51 16.05 5.40
C ALA A 292 7.64 17.07 5.27
N GLY A 293 7.32 18.32 4.95
CA GLY A 293 8.29 19.41 4.82
C GLY A 293 8.66 20.11 6.15
N THR A 294 7.97 19.80 7.25
CA THR A 294 8.14 20.44 8.55
C THR A 294 8.50 19.39 9.62
N ASP A 295 7.53 18.88 10.37
CA ASP A 295 7.75 18.02 11.54
C ASP A 295 8.40 16.69 11.18
N LEU A 296 8.15 16.18 9.97
CA LEU A 296 8.70 14.90 9.51
C LEU A 296 9.90 15.06 8.55
N LYS A 297 10.36 16.29 8.30
CA LYS A 297 11.44 16.58 7.34
C LYS A 297 12.71 15.79 7.66
N MET A 298 13.16 15.85 8.91
CA MET A 298 14.36 15.15 9.35
C MET A 298 14.18 13.63 9.35
N MET A 299 12.99 13.14 9.68
CA MET A 299 12.68 11.71 9.61
C MET A 299 12.71 11.19 8.17
N SER A 300 12.15 11.95 7.22
CA SER A 300 12.21 11.61 5.80
C SER A 300 13.66 11.51 5.30
N ARG A 301 14.47 12.54 5.60
CA ARG A 301 15.89 12.59 5.25
C ARG A 301 16.66 11.42 5.88
N TYR A 302 16.35 11.09 7.14
CA TYR A 302 16.96 9.97 7.85
C TYR A 302 16.65 8.62 7.18
N LEU A 303 15.39 8.39 6.80
CA LEU A 303 14.99 7.19 6.06
C LEU A 303 15.68 7.08 4.69
N GLN A 304 15.98 8.20 4.03
CA GLN A 304 16.72 8.22 2.77
C GLN A 304 18.22 7.95 2.96
N TYR A 305 18.76 8.27 4.14
CA TYR A 305 20.17 8.06 4.48
C TYR A 305 20.51 6.59 4.80
N ILE A 306 19.50 5.80 5.19
CA ILE A 306 19.65 4.38 5.55
C ILE A 306 19.39 3.49 4.34
N SER A 307 20.16 2.40 4.22
CA SER A 307 19.95 1.45 3.12
C SER A 307 18.60 0.71 3.23
N PRO A 308 17.95 0.40 2.10
CA PRO A 308 16.72 -0.39 2.06
C PRO A 308 16.77 -1.71 2.86
N GLU A 309 17.89 -2.43 2.79
CA GLU A 309 18.06 -3.73 3.44
C GLU A 309 18.05 -3.61 4.97
N GLN A 310 18.61 -2.52 5.49
CA GLN A 310 18.61 -2.23 6.92
C GLN A 310 17.20 -1.85 7.41
N ILE A 311 16.48 -1.04 6.63
CA ILE A 311 15.07 -0.67 6.92
C ILE A 311 14.20 -1.92 6.96
N ASP A 312 14.37 -2.86 6.03
CA ASP A 312 13.64 -4.12 5.99
C ASP A 312 13.89 -4.99 7.24
N ALA A 313 15.15 -5.09 7.68
CA ALA A 313 15.49 -5.86 8.87
C ALA A 313 14.80 -5.30 10.13
N THR A 314 14.79 -3.98 10.29
CA THR A 314 14.12 -3.32 11.42
C THR A 314 12.60 -3.36 11.33
N ASN A 315 12.04 -3.27 10.12
CA ASN A 315 10.60 -3.36 9.90
C ASN A 315 10.04 -4.74 10.29
N ILE A 316 10.80 -5.81 10.08
CA ILE A 316 10.43 -7.15 10.54
C ILE A 316 10.35 -7.19 12.08
N ASN A 317 11.36 -6.63 12.77
CA ASN A 317 11.37 -6.57 14.24
C ASN A 317 10.17 -5.76 14.76
N GLN A 318 9.91 -4.59 14.16
CA GLN A 318 8.77 -3.74 14.51
C GLN A 318 7.44 -4.46 14.26
N TYR A 319 7.30 -5.17 13.15
CA TYR A 319 6.09 -5.94 12.85
C TYR A 319 5.84 -7.04 13.89
N LEU A 320 6.86 -7.83 14.22
CA LEU A 320 6.74 -8.89 15.23
C LEU A 320 6.41 -8.31 16.62
N ARG A 321 7.04 -7.18 16.99
CA ARG A 321 6.73 -6.46 18.22
C ARG A 321 5.28 -5.98 18.25
N ASN A 322 4.81 -5.37 17.16
CA ASN A 322 3.42 -4.90 17.04
C ASN A 322 2.45 -6.08 17.16
N GLN A 323 2.70 -7.22 16.50
CA GLN A 323 1.83 -8.40 16.60
C GLN A 323 1.74 -8.94 18.04
N LYS A 324 2.86 -8.98 18.76
CA LYS A 324 2.87 -9.34 20.19
C LYS A 324 1.98 -8.39 20.99
N ILE A 325 2.16 -7.08 20.83
CA ILE A 325 1.37 -6.07 21.54
C ILE A 325 -0.13 -6.19 21.21
N ILE A 326 -0.48 -6.39 19.93
CA ILE A 326 -1.87 -6.58 19.47
C ILE A 326 -2.53 -7.78 20.14
N SER A 327 -1.76 -8.83 20.44
CA SER A 327 -2.26 -10.06 21.06
C SER A 327 -2.38 -10.02 22.59
N LEU A 328 -1.84 -8.98 23.25
CA LEU A 328 -1.90 -8.88 24.71
C LEU A 328 -3.35 -8.80 25.21
N THR A 329 -3.56 -9.48 26.32
CA THR A 329 -4.77 -9.42 27.15
C THR A 329 -4.43 -8.80 28.51
N GLU A 330 -5.44 -8.50 29.33
CA GLU A 330 -5.22 -7.89 30.66
C GLU A 330 -4.33 -8.74 31.58
N GLU A 331 -4.39 -10.06 31.45
CA GLU A 331 -3.54 -11.01 32.19
C GLU A 331 -2.07 -10.91 31.80
N ASP A 332 -1.77 -10.46 30.57
CA ASP A 332 -0.41 -10.35 30.05
C ASP A 332 0.27 -9.03 30.44
N TYR A 333 -0.49 -8.01 30.85
CA TYR A 333 0.05 -6.66 31.08
C TYR A 333 1.16 -6.59 32.13
N PRO A 334 1.07 -7.27 33.30
CA PRO A 334 2.17 -7.26 34.26
C PRO A 334 3.46 -7.87 33.68
N GLY A 335 3.36 -8.97 32.94
CA GLY A 335 4.51 -9.61 32.30
C GLY A 335 5.13 -8.73 31.21
N PHE A 336 4.30 -8.07 30.41
CA PHE A 336 4.76 -7.12 29.40
C PHE A 336 5.40 -5.88 30.04
N MET A 337 4.85 -5.37 31.14
CA MET A 337 5.43 -4.26 31.90
C MET A 337 6.84 -4.62 32.41
N GLU A 338 7.06 -5.82 32.93
CA GLU A 338 8.41 -6.26 33.35
C GLU A 338 9.38 -6.34 32.17
N GLU A 339 8.92 -6.79 31.00
CA GLU A 339 9.73 -6.76 29.79
C GLU A 339 10.13 -5.34 29.35
N LEU A 340 9.23 -4.35 29.53
CA LEU A 340 9.57 -2.94 29.32
C LEU A 340 10.66 -2.49 30.30
N LYS A 341 10.52 -2.80 31.60
CA LYS A 341 11.52 -2.43 32.62
C LYS A 341 12.89 -3.00 32.28
N VAL A 342 12.97 -4.29 31.97
CA VAL A 342 14.23 -4.95 31.58
C VAL A 342 14.86 -4.27 30.36
N SER A 343 14.04 -3.97 29.34
CA SER A 343 14.53 -3.34 28.11
C SER A 343 15.02 -1.89 28.33
N LEU A 344 14.32 -1.14 29.17
CA LEU A 344 14.68 0.24 29.54
C LEU A 344 15.93 0.29 30.42
N LEU A 345 16.10 -0.66 31.35
CA LEU A 345 17.34 -0.81 32.12
C LEU A 345 18.52 -1.18 31.21
N ALA A 346 18.32 -2.09 30.25
CA ALA A 346 19.33 -2.43 29.26
C ALA A 346 19.74 -1.22 28.41
N PHE A 347 18.78 -0.35 28.04
CA PHE A 347 19.08 0.93 27.40
C PHE A 347 19.89 1.86 28.32
N ALA A 348 19.50 1.99 29.59
CA ALA A 348 20.13 2.90 30.54
C ALA A 348 21.58 2.54 30.91
N VAL A 349 22.00 1.29 30.70
CA VAL A 349 23.40 0.87 30.94
C VAL A 349 24.26 0.89 29.67
N ASP A 350 23.69 1.17 28.49
CA ASP A 350 24.42 1.21 27.21
C ASP A 350 24.72 2.67 26.79
N PRO A 351 25.98 3.14 26.95
CA PRO A 351 26.33 4.53 26.62
C PRO A 351 26.19 4.85 25.12
N VAL A 352 26.36 3.85 24.25
CA VAL A 352 26.26 4.04 22.80
C VAL A 352 24.80 4.26 22.42
N GLN A 353 23.86 3.52 23.02
CA GLN A 353 22.43 3.73 22.76
C GLN A 353 21.95 5.08 23.31
N GLN A 354 22.42 5.48 24.50
CA GLN A 354 22.11 6.80 25.07
C GLN A 354 22.61 7.94 24.19
N GLU A 355 23.81 7.82 23.63
CA GLU A 355 24.33 8.84 22.72
C GLU A 355 23.50 8.93 21.43
N LYS A 356 23.18 7.79 20.79
CA LYS A 356 22.34 7.79 19.59
C LYS A 356 20.96 8.39 19.87
N TRP A 357 20.37 8.04 21.01
CA TRP A 357 19.09 8.59 21.45
C TRP A 357 19.18 10.10 21.62
N ARG A 358 20.17 10.61 22.34
CA ARG A 358 20.40 12.06 22.52
C ARG A 358 20.55 12.81 21.19
N LEU A 359 21.25 12.23 20.22
CA LEU A 359 21.44 12.83 18.90
C LEU A 359 20.14 12.88 18.09
N LEU A 360 19.31 11.83 18.15
CA LEU A 360 18.13 11.68 17.30
C LEU A 360 16.82 12.15 17.94
N TYR A 361 16.77 12.28 19.27
CA TYR A 361 15.51 12.48 19.98
C TYR A 361 14.78 13.76 19.54
N GLN A 362 15.41 14.91 19.71
CA GLN A 362 14.82 16.20 19.33
C GLN A 362 14.60 16.35 17.82
N PRO A 363 15.59 16.04 16.94
CA PRO A 363 15.41 16.29 15.52
C PRO A 363 14.53 15.26 14.80
N VAL A 364 14.42 14.02 15.30
CA VAL A 364 13.77 12.93 14.57
C VAL A 364 12.67 12.25 15.39
N ILE A 365 12.99 11.72 16.57
CA ILE A 365 12.09 10.80 17.30
C ILE A 365 10.86 11.54 17.83
N HIS A 366 11.08 12.64 18.56
CA HIS A 366 10.01 13.37 19.23
C HIS A 366 9.02 14.02 18.24
N PRO A 367 9.45 14.72 17.17
CA PRO A 367 8.54 15.22 16.14
C PRO A 367 7.74 14.10 15.47
N THR A 368 8.37 12.96 15.20
CA THR A 368 7.69 11.79 14.62
C THR A 368 6.64 11.22 15.59
N ALA A 369 6.97 11.13 16.88
CA ALA A 369 6.04 10.67 17.90
C ALA A 369 4.81 11.60 18.01
N LEU A 370 5.02 12.91 18.08
CA LEU A 370 3.94 13.91 18.09
C LEU A 370 3.04 13.81 16.86
N PHE A 371 3.63 13.66 15.68
CA PHE A 371 2.88 13.42 14.46
C PHE A 371 2.03 12.15 14.55
N CYS A 372 2.61 11.03 14.99
CA CYS A 372 1.87 9.77 15.19
C CYS A 372 0.71 9.92 16.19
N VAL A 373 0.86 10.72 17.23
CA VAL A 373 -0.24 11.07 18.17
C VAL A 373 -1.36 11.78 17.43
N SER A 374 -1.01 12.79 16.62
CA SER A 374 -2.00 13.63 15.93
C SER A 374 -2.91 12.83 14.99
N VAL A 375 -2.38 11.79 14.34
CA VAL A 375 -3.15 10.92 13.41
C VAL A 375 -3.71 9.66 14.07
N SER A 376 -3.37 9.41 15.34
CA SER A 376 -3.75 8.17 16.05
C SER A 376 -5.27 7.97 16.11
N GLY A 377 -6.06 9.05 16.22
CA GLY A 377 -7.51 8.98 16.20
C GLY A 377 -8.04 8.33 14.92
N TRP A 378 -7.62 8.85 13.76
CA TRP A 378 -7.99 8.29 12.46
C TRP A 378 -7.47 6.87 12.28
N MET A 379 -6.24 6.58 12.75
CA MET A 379 -5.68 5.23 12.66
C MET A 379 -6.44 4.19 13.51
N ARG A 380 -6.98 4.57 14.68
CA ARG A 380 -7.82 3.70 15.52
C ARG A 380 -9.18 3.40 14.90
N GLU A 381 -9.70 4.31 14.07
CA GLU A 381 -10.91 4.09 13.27
C GLU A 381 -10.60 3.32 11.97
N PHE A 382 -9.41 3.52 11.42
CA PHE A 382 -8.95 2.90 10.18
C PHE A 382 -8.71 1.40 10.34
N HIS A 383 -8.02 0.94 11.39
CA HIS A 383 -7.66 -0.47 11.53
C HIS A 383 -7.86 -1.01 12.96
N PRO A 384 -8.64 -2.10 13.16
CA PRO A 384 -8.92 -2.64 14.49
C PRO A 384 -7.66 -3.16 15.20
N ALA A 385 -6.69 -3.69 14.45
CA ALA A 385 -5.42 -4.10 15.04
C ALA A 385 -4.58 -2.89 15.51
N TYR A 386 -4.65 -1.75 14.81
CA TYR A 386 -3.98 -0.53 15.30
C TYR A 386 -4.63 -0.04 16.58
N ARG A 387 -5.97 -0.12 16.68
CA ARG A 387 -6.68 0.22 17.92
C ARG A 387 -6.19 -0.61 19.10
N ARG A 388 -6.13 -1.93 18.94
CA ARG A 388 -5.59 -2.84 19.97
C ARG A 388 -4.14 -2.53 20.31
N TYR A 389 -3.29 -2.37 19.30
CA TYR A 389 -1.90 -1.97 19.49
C TYR A 389 -1.80 -0.70 20.35
N TYR A 390 -2.52 0.35 19.95
CA TYR A 390 -2.50 1.65 20.62
C TYR A 390 -2.97 1.53 22.07
N GLU A 391 -4.11 0.89 22.32
CA GLU A 391 -4.71 0.73 23.65
C GLU A 391 -3.81 -0.09 24.58
N ASN A 392 -3.26 -1.20 24.10
CA ASN A 392 -2.37 -2.07 24.88
C ASN A 392 -1.06 -1.36 25.23
N THR A 393 -0.42 -0.70 24.25
CA THR A 393 0.81 0.09 24.50
C THR A 393 0.57 1.16 25.55
N HIS A 394 -0.48 1.98 25.40
CA HIS A 394 -0.74 3.07 26.34
C HIS A 394 -1.13 2.57 27.73
N THR A 395 -1.82 1.43 27.82
CA THR A 395 -2.17 0.82 29.12
C THR A 395 -0.91 0.34 29.83
N CYS A 396 -0.07 -0.45 29.16
CA CYS A 396 1.15 -0.98 29.77
C CYS A 396 2.15 0.13 30.12
N CYS A 397 2.34 1.11 29.24
CA CYS A 397 3.25 2.23 29.53
C CYS A 397 2.71 3.15 30.64
N ARG A 398 1.39 3.29 30.79
CA ARG A 398 0.81 3.99 31.95
C ARG A 398 1.05 3.24 33.24
N MET A 399 0.83 1.92 33.26
CA MET A 399 1.13 1.09 34.45
C MET A 399 2.62 1.20 34.83
N LEU A 400 3.51 1.19 33.84
CA LEU A 400 4.94 1.41 34.08
C LEU A 400 5.22 2.80 34.65
N LYS A 401 4.57 3.84 34.12
CA LYS A 401 4.71 5.21 34.63
C LYS A 401 4.23 5.33 36.08
N ASP A 402 3.08 4.74 36.39
CA ASP A 402 2.51 4.73 37.74
C ASP A 402 3.46 3.99 38.71
N PHE A 403 4.05 2.87 38.27
CA PHE A 403 5.10 2.18 39.03
C PHE A 403 6.32 3.08 39.24
N MET A 404 6.83 3.76 38.21
CA MET A 404 7.98 4.67 38.32
C MET A 404 7.72 5.85 39.26
N ASP A 405 6.47 6.28 39.42
CA ASP A 405 6.08 7.34 40.35
C ASP A 405 5.86 6.85 41.79
N SER A 406 5.79 5.53 41.99
CA SER A 406 5.72 4.91 43.32
C SER A 406 7.09 4.83 43.99
N ASP A 407 7.10 4.63 45.31
CA ASP A 407 8.33 4.42 46.09
C ASP A 407 9.13 3.20 45.60
N GLU A 408 8.45 2.13 45.18
CA GLU A 408 9.08 0.91 44.67
C GLU A 408 9.79 1.12 43.32
N GLY A 409 9.26 2.02 42.48
CA GLY A 409 9.83 2.34 41.17
C GLY A 409 10.77 3.54 41.15
N ALA A 410 10.99 4.21 42.30
CA ALA A 410 11.79 5.42 42.38
C ALA A 410 13.22 5.25 41.86
N ALA A 411 13.85 4.09 42.14
CA ALA A 411 15.19 3.77 41.65
C ALA A 411 15.25 3.63 40.12
N LEU A 412 14.25 2.97 39.53
CA LEU A 412 14.11 2.87 38.07
C LEU A 412 13.90 4.26 37.46
N ASN A 413 13.04 5.09 38.06
CA ASN A 413 12.77 6.44 37.59
C ASN A 413 14.02 7.32 37.60
N ALA A 414 14.81 7.28 38.68
CA ALA A 414 16.07 8.00 38.77
C ALA A 414 17.06 7.56 37.67
N THR A 415 17.23 6.25 37.49
CA THR A 415 18.10 5.67 36.46
C THR A 415 17.70 6.13 35.05
N LEU A 416 16.40 6.08 34.74
CA LEU A 416 15.91 6.48 33.42
C LEU A 416 15.98 8.00 33.19
N ARG A 417 15.77 8.82 34.22
CA ARG A 417 15.95 10.27 34.13
C ARG A 417 17.40 10.63 33.80
N GLU A 418 18.35 9.95 34.41
CA GLU A 418 19.78 10.12 34.12
C GLU A 418 20.11 9.68 32.69
N ALA A 419 19.63 8.52 32.26
CA ALA A 419 19.89 8.01 30.90
C ALA A 419 19.26 8.87 29.79
N PHE A 420 18.05 9.39 30.00
CA PHE A 420 17.36 10.22 29.00
C PHE A 420 17.84 11.67 28.99
N GLN A 421 18.33 12.21 30.11
CA GLN A 421 18.75 13.62 30.23
C GLN A 421 17.68 14.61 29.74
N GLY A 422 16.41 14.33 30.03
CA GLY A 422 15.27 15.15 29.59
C GLY A 422 14.76 14.86 28.17
N ASN A 423 15.40 13.98 27.42
CA ASN A 423 14.97 13.55 26.09
C ASN A 423 13.99 12.37 26.13
N CYS A 424 12.89 12.48 26.89
CA CYS A 424 11.77 11.54 26.81
C CYS A 424 10.54 12.19 27.43
N ASP A 425 9.48 12.39 26.65
CA ASP A 425 8.24 13.00 27.13
C ASP A 425 7.31 11.94 27.73
N VAL A 426 7.44 11.76 29.03
CA VAL A 426 6.54 10.92 29.84
C VAL A 426 5.53 11.75 30.64
N ARG A 427 5.45 13.08 30.40
CA ARG A 427 4.70 14.03 31.25
C ARG A 427 3.37 14.44 30.65
N THR A 428 3.24 14.42 29.32
CA THR A 428 2.03 14.88 28.60
C THR A 428 0.92 13.83 28.49
N GLY A 429 1.04 12.70 29.20
CA GLY A 429 0.08 11.58 29.11
C GLY A 429 0.30 10.67 27.90
N TYR A 430 1.31 10.95 27.07
CA TYR A 430 1.71 10.12 25.94
C TYR A 430 2.81 9.13 26.35
N TYR A 431 2.42 8.07 27.06
CA TYR A 431 3.39 7.09 27.57
C TYR A 431 4.00 6.18 26.49
N GLY A 432 3.57 6.31 25.23
CA GLY A 432 4.07 5.50 24.11
C GLY A 432 5.58 5.65 23.86
N GLU A 433 6.19 6.77 24.24
CA GLU A 433 7.64 6.96 24.10
C GLU A 433 8.47 5.98 24.95
N LEU A 434 7.92 5.47 26.07
CA LEU A 434 8.60 4.44 26.87
C LEU A 434 8.77 3.13 26.08
N GLU A 435 7.80 2.78 25.24
CA GLU A 435 7.92 1.62 24.36
C GLU A 435 8.90 1.88 23.21
N VAL A 436 8.97 3.10 22.69
CA VAL A 436 9.98 3.50 21.68
C VAL A 436 11.38 3.39 22.26
N ALA A 437 11.60 3.87 23.49
CA ALA A 437 12.88 3.75 24.19
C ALA A 437 13.22 2.29 24.51
N ALA A 438 12.27 1.51 25.02
CA ALA A 438 12.46 0.09 25.33
C ALA A 438 12.90 -0.72 24.09
N THR A 439 12.39 -0.37 22.91
CA THR A 439 12.69 -1.07 21.66
C THR A 439 13.75 -0.36 20.80
N PHE A 440 14.37 0.72 21.30
CA PHE A 440 15.27 1.59 20.54
C PHE A 440 16.40 0.81 19.84
N HIS A 441 17.07 -0.10 20.55
CA HIS A 441 18.16 -0.92 20.04
C HIS A 441 17.78 -1.83 18.85
N LYS A 442 16.49 -2.10 18.64
CA LYS A 442 15.93 -2.88 17.52
C LYS A 442 15.26 -2.01 16.44
N SER A 443 15.19 -0.70 16.67
CA SER A 443 14.55 0.26 15.78
C SER A 443 15.49 0.75 14.68
N ILE A 444 14.93 1.47 13.69
CA ILE A 444 15.73 2.14 12.66
C ILE A 444 16.73 3.14 13.22
N TYR A 445 16.42 3.73 14.39
CA TYR A 445 17.21 4.81 14.99
C TYR A 445 18.56 4.31 15.52
N ALA A 446 18.66 3.01 15.80
CA ALA A 446 19.89 2.40 16.31
C ALA A 446 20.83 1.89 15.21
N LEU A 447 20.43 1.94 13.92
CA LEU A 447 21.18 1.32 12.82
C LEU A 447 22.52 1.98 12.51
N LEU A 448 22.60 3.30 12.69
CA LEU A 448 23.82 4.06 12.41
C LEU A 448 24.68 4.20 13.67
N PRO A 449 26.01 4.13 13.56
CA PRO A 449 26.90 4.52 14.65
C PRO A 449 26.82 6.04 14.90
N PRO A 450 27.14 6.53 16.12
CA PRO A 450 27.05 7.95 16.48
C PRO A 450 27.73 8.89 15.47
N GLU A 451 28.91 8.53 14.96
CA GLU A 451 29.64 9.34 13.97
C GLU A 451 28.86 9.59 12.68
N LYS A 452 28.16 8.56 12.17
CA LYS A 452 27.32 8.71 10.98
C LYS A 452 26.06 9.53 11.27
N ILE A 453 25.53 9.45 12.48
CA ILE A 453 24.39 10.27 12.89
C ILE A 453 24.79 11.75 12.95
N ARG A 454 25.95 12.08 13.54
CA ARG A 454 26.44 13.48 13.57
C ARG A 454 26.64 14.02 12.16
N LYS A 455 27.31 13.26 11.29
CA LYS A 455 27.46 13.61 9.87
C LYS A 455 26.10 13.85 9.18
N PHE A 456 25.13 12.95 9.38
CA PHE A 456 23.78 13.14 8.85
C PHE A 456 23.14 14.45 9.33
N LEU A 457 23.27 14.77 10.62
CA LEU A 457 22.71 16.00 11.19
C LEU A 457 23.41 17.25 10.63
N GLU A 458 24.73 17.23 10.48
CA GLU A 458 25.52 18.32 9.88
C GLU A 458 25.15 18.57 8.41
N GLU A 459 24.92 17.50 7.63
CA GLU A 459 24.52 17.61 6.22
C GLU A 459 23.09 18.15 6.05
N ASN A 460 22.27 18.09 7.10
CA ASN A 460 20.84 18.40 7.05
C ASN A 460 20.40 19.52 8.00
N SER A 461 21.34 20.16 8.71
CA SER A 461 21.08 21.37 9.49
C SER A 461 20.76 22.54 8.56
N ASP A 462 19.73 23.32 8.90
CA ASP A 462 19.27 24.46 8.10
C ASP A 462 20.23 25.69 8.15
N GLU A 463 21.50 25.50 8.58
CA GLU A 463 22.55 26.54 8.74
C GLU A 463 23.53 26.65 7.54
N LYS A 464 23.09 26.42 6.30
CA LYS A 464 23.87 26.80 5.11
C LYS A 464 23.11 27.71 4.16
#